data_AF-A0A1Y2FSM7-F1
#
_entry.id   AF-A0A1Y2FSM7-F1
#
_cell.length_a   1.000
_cell.length_b   1.000
_cell.length_c   1.000
_cell.angle_alpha   90.00
_cell.angle_beta   90.00
_cell.angle_gamma   90.00
#
_symmetry.space_group_name_H-M   'P 1'
#
loop_
_entity.id
_entity.type
_entity.pdbx_description
1 polymer ?
#
loop_
_entity_poly.entity_id
_entity_poly.type
_entity_poly.pdbx_seq_one_letter_code
_entity_poly.pdbx_strand_id
1 'polypeptide(L)'
;MPPTTGMTMFNLCKQYADFLVIALHTICYTRSLYDKRYFDKARVYSCAVPRCKHPVLVDYINDLVASIAEELRRCTVSRINVVILSKTEQAYERFIFDVANLPIVAPEDLHVPFAGTSDEPGQLDAQFRASIVKLSMAETRLGPLPPNCTFGVSIDLRNESMPQTTK
;
A
#
# COMPACT_ATOMS: atom_id res chain seq x y z
N MET A 1 12.47 -12.34 29.38
CA MET A 1 12.32 -10.98 28.82
C MET A 1 10.87 -10.81 28.41
N PRO A 2 10.15 -9.76 28.85
CA PRO A 2 8.89 -9.42 28.21
C PRO A 2 9.19 -9.07 26.74
N PRO A 3 8.31 -9.42 25.78
CA PRO A 3 8.46 -8.96 24.41
C PRO A 3 8.41 -7.43 24.42
N THR A 4 9.45 -6.80 23.88
CA THR A 4 9.55 -5.35 23.77
C THR A 4 8.34 -4.85 22.97
N THR A 5 7.37 -4.25 23.66
CA THR A 5 6.03 -3.94 23.14
C THR A 5 6.03 -2.61 22.38
N GLY A 6 6.99 -2.45 21.46
CA GLY A 6 7.13 -1.22 20.68
C GLY A 6 7.13 -1.49 19.18
N MET A 7 6.59 -0.54 18.42
CA MET A 7 6.57 -0.56 16.96
C MET A 7 8.00 -0.73 16.45
N THR A 8 8.19 -1.77 15.64
CA THR A 8 9.45 -2.03 14.94
C THR A 8 9.24 -1.73 13.46
N MET A 9 10.32 -1.52 12.72
CA MET A 9 10.21 -1.38 11.26
C MET A 9 9.61 -2.62 10.63
N PHE A 10 9.95 -3.81 11.12
CA PHE A 10 9.36 -5.07 10.65
C PHE A 10 7.82 -5.09 10.82
N ASN A 11 7.32 -4.74 12.00
CA ASN A 11 5.87 -4.71 12.27
C ASN A 11 5.17 -3.61 11.47
N LEU A 12 5.81 -2.46 11.27
CA LEU A 12 5.30 -1.38 10.45
C LEU A 12 5.19 -1.81 8.97
N CYS A 13 6.25 -2.39 8.40
CA CYS A 13 6.22 -2.91 7.02
C CYS A 13 5.14 -3.97 6.84
N LYS A 14 4.98 -4.88 7.81
CA LYS A 14 3.93 -5.91 7.76
C LYS A 14 2.53 -5.29 7.76
N GLN A 15 2.25 -4.40 8.71
CA GLN A 15 0.94 -3.72 8.79
C GLN A 15 0.67 -2.87 7.56
N TYR A 16 1.70 -2.23 7.00
CA TYR A 16 1.58 -1.45 5.76
C TYR A 16 1.30 -2.35 4.54
N ALA A 17 1.92 -3.53 4.46
CA ALA A 17 1.61 -4.52 3.43
C ALA A 17 0.15 -5.00 3.53
N ASP A 18 -0.32 -5.34 4.72
CA ASP A 18 -1.74 -5.70 4.95
C ASP A 18 -2.68 -4.57 4.50
N PHE A 19 -2.32 -3.32 4.81
CA PHE A 19 -3.05 -2.13 4.34
C PHE A 19 -3.06 -2.02 2.81
N LEU A 20 -1.91 -2.23 2.14
CA LEU A 20 -1.80 -2.16 0.68
C LEU A 20 -2.69 -3.19 -0.02
N VAL A 21 -2.81 -4.41 0.52
CA VAL A 21 -3.74 -5.42 -0.02
C VAL A 21 -5.17 -4.86 -0.02
N ILE A 22 -5.62 -4.33 1.13
CA ILE A 22 -6.97 -3.74 1.25
C ILE A 22 -7.13 -2.52 0.35
N ALA A 23 -6.10 -1.68 0.23
CA ALA A 23 -6.12 -0.51 -0.64
C ALA A 23 -6.25 -0.91 -2.12
N LEU A 24 -5.53 -1.94 -2.58
CA LEU A 24 -5.62 -2.45 -3.95
C LEU A 24 -7.00 -3.04 -4.26
N HIS A 25 -7.57 -3.84 -3.35
CA HIS A 25 -8.95 -4.30 -3.48
C HIS A 25 -9.95 -3.13 -3.54
N THR A 26 -9.74 -2.11 -2.70
CA THR A 26 -10.58 -0.91 -2.66
C THR A 26 -10.50 -0.12 -3.96
N ILE A 27 -9.31 0.06 -4.54
CA ILE A 27 -9.12 0.74 -5.84
C ILE A 27 -9.78 -0.08 -6.95
N CYS A 28 -9.56 -1.39 -7.01
CA CYS A 28 -10.16 -2.27 -8.01
C CYS A 28 -11.70 -2.20 -7.99
N TYR A 29 -12.29 -2.18 -6.80
CA TYR A 29 -13.74 -2.06 -6.61
C TYR A 29 -14.28 -0.67 -6.97
N THR A 30 -13.66 0.38 -6.43
CA THR A 30 -14.13 1.77 -6.53
C THR A 30 -13.96 2.32 -7.95
N ARG A 31 -12.93 1.87 -8.67
CA ARG A 31 -12.72 2.24 -10.07
C ARG A 31 -13.34 1.26 -11.06
N SER A 32 -14.12 0.27 -10.58
CA SER A 32 -14.80 -0.72 -11.41
C SER A 32 -13.89 -1.43 -12.42
N LEU A 33 -12.64 -1.72 -12.02
CA LEU A 33 -11.67 -2.46 -12.85
C LEU A 33 -12.08 -3.94 -13.00
N TYR A 34 -12.83 -4.44 -12.02
CA TYR A 34 -13.42 -5.77 -12.02
C TYR A 34 -14.89 -5.66 -11.61
N ASP A 35 -15.71 -6.62 -12.04
CA ASP A 35 -17.14 -6.65 -11.69
C ASP A 35 -17.33 -6.68 -10.17
N LYS A 36 -18.20 -5.80 -9.66
CA LYS A 36 -18.53 -5.68 -8.23
C LYS A 36 -19.05 -6.99 -7.62
N ARG A 37 -19.58 -7.93 -8.43
CA ARG A 37 -19.98 -9.29 -8.01
C ARG A 37 -18.82 -10.14 -7.47
N TYR A 38 -17.59 -9.85 -7.88
CA TYR A 38 -16.39 -10.51 -7.37
C TYR A 38 -15.92 -9.97 -6.02
N PHE A 39 -16.63 -9.00 -5.43
CA PHE A 39 -16.26 -8.41 -4.15
C PHE A 39 -17.34 -8.65 -3.11
N ASP A 40 -16.93 -9.20 -1.98
CA ASP A 40 -17.77 -9.27 -0.79
C ASP A 40 -17.45 -8.08 0.13
N LYS A 41 -18.38 -7.77 1.03
CA LYS A 41 -18.16 -6.74 2.06
C LYS A 41 -17.46 -7.40 3.25
N ALA A 42 -16.31 -6.86 3.61
CA ALA A 42 -15.56 -7.24 4.80
C ALA A 42 -15.45 -6.04 5.76
N ARG A 43 -15.03 -6.29 7.00
CA ARG A 43 -14.74 -5.25 7.98
C ARG A 43 -13.27 -5.33 8.39
N VAL A 44 -12.50 -4.28 8.09
CA VAL A 44 -11.07 -4.15 8.43
C VAL A 44 -10.83 -2.74 8.94
N TYR A 45 -9.93 -2.54 9.90
CA TYR A 45 -9.65 -1.23 10.53
C TYR A 45 -10.90 -0.52 11.10
N SER A 46 -11.92 -1.31 11.47
CA SER A 46 -13.24 -0.84 11.88
C SER A 46 -14.05 -0.09 10.81
N CYS A 47 -13.72 -0.21 9.51
CA CYS A 47 -14.55 0.26 8.41
C CYS A 47 -14.98 -0.89 7.47
N ALA A 48 -16.03 -0.64 6.69
CA ALA A 48 -16.46 -1.57 5.64
C ALA A 48 -15.56 -1.42 4.42
N VAL A 49 -15.00 -2.52 3.96
CA VAL A 49 -14.09 -2.56 2.82
C VAL A 49 -14.53 -3.62 1.81
N PRO A 50 -14.41 -3.38 0.50
CA PRO A 50 -14.60 -4.42 -0.49
C PRO A 50 -13.42 -5.38 -0.47
N ARG A 51 -13.68 -6.69 -0.52
CA ARG A 51 -12.66 -7.73 -0.58
C ARG A 51 -12.95 -8.64 -1.77
N CYS A 52 -11.99 -8.76 -2.69
CA CYS A 52 -12.16 -9.66 -3.83
C CYS A 52 -12.17 -11.12 -3.37
N LYS A 53 -13.01 -11.94 -4.01
CA LYS A 53 -13.04 -13.40 -3.83
C LYS A 53 -12.56 -14.18 -5.06
N HIS A 54 -12.23 -13.50 -6.16
CA HIS A 54 -11.73 -14.16 -7.36
C HIS A 54 -10.27 -14.60 -7.12
N PRO A 55 -9.96 -15.91 -7.14
CA PRO A 55 -8.68 -16.44 -6.68
C PRO A 55 -7.50 -15.83 -7.44
N VAL A 56 -7.59 -15.75 -8.77
CA VAL A 56 -6.52 -15.18 -9.61
C VAL A 56 -6.15 -13.75 -9.23
N LEU A 57 -7.14 -12.90 -8.91
CA LEU A 57 -6.85 -11.50 -8.54
C LEU A 57 -6.32 -11.41 -7.11
N VAL A 58 -6.83 -12.25 -6.21
CA VAL A 58 -6.36 -12.33 -4.82
C VAL A 58 -4.90 -12.75 -4.79
N ASP A 59 -4.54 -13.82 -5.50
CA ASP A 59 -3.18 -14.35 -5.56
C ASP A 59 -2.24 -13.30 -6.18
N TYR A 60 -2.63 -12.70 -7.31
CA TYR A 60 -1.84 -11.64 -7.94
C TYR A 60 -1.56 -10.45 -7.00
N ILE A 61 -2.59 -9.96 -6.28
CA ILE A 61 -2.42 -8.85 -5.33
C ILE A 61 -1.50 -9.26 -4.17
N ASN A 62 -1.64 -10.48 -3.64
CA ASN A 62 -0.81 -10.96 -2.54
C ASN A 62 0.65 -11.11 -2.96
N ASP A 63 0.93 -11.69 -4.13
CA ASP A 63 2.29 -11.86 -4.66
C ASP A 63 2.95 -10.50 -4.94
N LEU A 64 2.19 -9.57 -5.51
CA LEU A 64 2.64 -8.21 -5.76
C LEU A 64 2.99 -7.48 -4.46
N VAL A 65 2.12 -7.55 -3.45
CA VAL A 65 2.36 -6.92 -2.16
C VAL A 65 3.48 -7.61 -1.40
N ALA A 66 3.65 -8.93 -1.51
CA ALA A 66 4.78 -9.63 -0.94
C ALA A 66 6.11 -9.09 -1.49
N SER A 67 6.19 -8.88 -2.81
CA SER A 67 7.35 -8.28 -3.47
C SER A 67 7.61 -6.85 -2.98
N ILE A 68 6.56 -6.03 -2.83
CA ILE A 68 6.66 -4.66 -2.28
C ILE A 68 7.13 -4.70 -0.82
N ALA A 69 6.64 -5.66 -0.02
CA ALA A 69 6.99 -5.78 1.39
C ALA A 69 8.47 -6.11 1.60
N GLU A 70 9.08 -6.89 0.70
CA GLU A 70 10.53 -7.13 0.72
C GLU A 70 11.32 -5.84 0.50
N GLU A 71 10.95 -5.04 -0.51
CA GLU A 71 11.61 -3.77 -0.78
C GLU A 71 11.38 -2.73 0.32
N LEU A 72 10.19 -2.71 0.95
CA LEU A 72 9.92 -1.85 2.10
C LEU A 72 10.83 -2.19 3.29
N ARG A 73 11.13 -3.47 3.54
CA ARG A 73 12.06 -3.88 4.61
C ARG A 73 13.50 -3.45 4.33
N ARG A 74 13.88 -3.30 3.06
CA ARG A 74 15.21 -2.76 2.69
C ARG A 74 15.32 -1.25 2.91
N CYS A 75 14.21 -0.57 3.24
CA CYS A 75 14.16 0.88 3.37
C CYS A 75 14.64 1.60 2.08
N THR A 76 14.48 0.99 0.92
CA THR A 76 14.90 1.55 -0.39
C THR A 76 13.76 2.23 -1.13
N VAL A 77 12.50 2.01 -0.72
CA VAL A 77 11.34 2.54 -1.44
C VAL A 77 11.04 3.99 -1.06
N SER A 78 10.82 4.82 -2.07
CA SER A 78 10.36 6.21 -1.93
C SER A 78 8.86 6.32 -2.18
N ARG A 79 8.35 5.71 -3.27
CA ARG A 79 6.92 5.77 -3.62
C ARG A 79 6.45 4.47 -4.22
N ILE A 80 5.18 4.14 -3.99
CA ILE A 80 4.48 3.05 -4.66
C ILE A 80 3.37 3.68 -5.50
N ASN A 81 3.41 3.44 -6.81
CA ASN A 81 2.48 4.00 -7.79
C ASN A 81 1.55 2.90 -8.28
N VAL A 82 0.25 3.04 -8.02
CA VAL A 82 -0.78 2.20 -8.64
C VAL A 82 -1.36 2.99 -9.80
N VAL A 83 -1.09 2.54 -11.02
CA VAL A 83 -1.46 3.23 -12.26
C VAL A 83 -2.59 2.49 -12.94
N ILE A 84 -3.67 3.18 -13.26
CA ILE A 84 -4.75 2.65 -14.09
C ILE A 84 -4.41 2.94 -15.54
N LEU A 85 -4.40 1.88 -16.35
CA LEU A 85 -4.00 1.89 -17.76
C LEU A 85 -5.23 1.59 -18.63
N SER A 86 -5.31 2.21 -19.80
CA SER A 86 -6.26 1.79 -20.83
C SER A 86 -5.76 0.55 -21.58
N LYS A 87 -6.62 0.03 -22.46
CA LYS A 87 -6.25 -1.01 -23.43
C LYS A 87 -5.04 -0.65 -24.31
N THR A 88 -4.76 0.64 -24.49
CA THR A 88 -3.60 1.13 -25.27
C THR A 88 -2.44 1.54 -24.37
N GLU A 89 -2.41 1.05 -23.13
CA GLU A 89 -1.37 1.33 -22.11
C GLU A 89 -1.20 2.83 -21.76
N GLN A 90 -2.22 3.64 -22.04
CA GLN A 90 -2.22 5.04 -21.63
C GLN A 90 -2.61 5.14 -20.16
N ALA A 91 -1.82 5.86 -19.35
CA ALA A 91 -2.14 6.09 -17.94
C ALA A 91 -3.28 7.11 -17.78
N TYR A 92 -4.35 6.70 -17.09
CA TYR A 92 -5.51 7.54 -16.78
C TYR A 92 -5.46 8.10 -15.37
N GLU A 93 -5.14 7.24 -14.40
CA GLU A 93 -5.12 7.59 -12.99
C GLU A 93 -3.88 7.02 -12.32
N ARG A 94 -3.37 7.73 -11.32
CA ARG A 94 -2.24 7.28 -10.51
C ARG A 94 -2.54 7.52 -9.04
N PHE A 95 -2.61 6.44 -8.28
CA PHE A 95 -2.65 6.48 -6.82
C PHE A 95 -1.22 6.35 -6.31
N ILE A 96 -0.74 7.39 -5.66
CA ILE A 96 0.64 7.46 -5.16
C ILE A 96 0.61 7.26 -3.65
N PHE A 97 1.30 6.23 -3.19
CA PHE A 97 1.58 6.00 -1.79
C PHE A 97 3.02 6.44 -1.51
N ASP A 98 3.15 7.64 -0.94
CA ASP A 98 4.45 8.20 -0.58
C ASP A 98 4.93 7.60 0.75
N VAL A 99 6.04 6.87 0.69
CA VAL A 99 6.68 6.21 1.84
C VAL A 99 8.07 6.77 2.10
N ALA A 100 8.44 7.88 1.46
CA ALA A 100 9.76 8.48 1.58
C ALA A 100 10.06 8.90 3.02
N ASN A 101 9.03 9.27 3.79
CA ASN A 101 9.14 9.67 5.20
C ASN A 101 9.21 8.50 6.20
N LEU A 102 9.16 7.24 5.74
CA LEU A 102 9.35 6.10 6.64
C LEU A 102 10.80 6.08 7.19
N PRO A 103 11.00 5.67 8.46
CA PRO A 103 12.33 5.53 9.04
C PRO A 103 13.24 4.67 8.17
N ILE A 104 14.52 5.06 8.10
CA ILE A 104 15.57 4.24 7.50
C ILE A 104 16.26 3.51 8.64
N VAL A 105 16.21 2.20 8.63
CA VAL A 105 16.90 1.34 9.61
C VAL A 105 17.83 0.38 8.91
N ALA A 106 18.93 0.02 9.57
CA ALA A 106 19.79 -1.05 9.09
C ALA A 106 19.01 -2.39 9.12
N PRO A 107 19.36 -3.37 8.27
CA PRO A 107 18.68 -4.67 8.27
C PRO A 107 18.72 -5.38 9.62
N GLU A 108 19.80 -5.20 10.38
CA GLU A 108 19.99 -5.73 11.74
C GLU A 108 19.04 -5.09 12.77
N ASP A 109 18.60 -3.86 12.53
CA ASP A 109 17.73 -3.10 13.43
C ASP A 109 16.23 -3.22 13.09
N LEU A 110 15.85 -4.03 12.10
CA LEU A 110 14.45 -4.18 11.67
C LEU A 110 13.48 -4.56 12.80
N HIS A 111 13.98 -5.30 13.79
CA HIS A 111 13.24 -5.75 14.96
C HIS A 111 13.49 -4.90 16.21
N VAL A 112 14.33 -3.87 16.11
CA VAL A 112 14.55 -2.93 17.20
C VAL A 112 13.36 -1.99 17.28
N PRO A 113 12.73 -1.83 18.45
CA PRO A 113 11.63 -0.89 18.63
C PRO A 113 12.06 0.55 18.42
N PHE A 114 11.21 1.34 17.78
CA PHE A 114 11.45 2.77 17.63
C PHE A 114 11.48 3.47 19.00
N ALA A 115 12.45 4.37 19.17
CA ALA A 115 12.55 5.15 20.39
C ALA A 115 11.41 6.18 20.47
N GLY A 116 10.75 6.28 21.62
CA GLY A 116 9.73 7.31 21.88
C GLY A 116 8.40 7.10 21.17
N THR A 117 8.15 5.94 20.54
CA THR A 117 6.80 5.60 20.08
C THR A 117 5.92 5.22 21.26
N SER A 118 4.90 6.03 21.51
CA SER A 118 3.74 5.59 22.28
C SER A 118 2.95 4.68 21.34
N ASP A 119 3.04 3.37 21.52
CA ASP A 119 2.19 2.41 20.80
C ASP A 119 0.76 2.50 21.36
N GLU A 120 0.09 3.62 21.08
CA GLU A 120 -1.32 3.78 21.40
C GLU A 120 -2.09 2.77 20.53
N PRO A 121 -2.79 1.81 21.13
CA PRO A 121 -3.43 0.73 20.40
C PRO A 121 -4.42 1.29 19.38
N GLY A 122 -4.23 0.96 18.11
CA GLY A 122 -5.12 1.35 17.02
C GLY A 122 -4.87 2.73 16.41
N GLN A 123 -3.82 3.46 16.81
CA GLN A 123 -3.47 4.72 16.15
C GLN A 123 -3.17 4.53 14.66
N LEU A 124 -2.38 3.49 14.31
CA LEU A 124 -2.06 3.18 12.91
C LEU A 124 -3.31 2.71 12.14
N ASP A 125 -4.13 1.84 12.75
CA ASP A 125 -5.40 1.40 12.17
C ASP A 125 -6.34 2.58 11.87
N ALA A 126 -6.38 3.60 12.73
CA ALA A 126 -7.17 4.80 12.49
C ALA A 126 -6.66 5.59 11.27
N GLN A 127 -5.35 5.66 11.06
CA GLN A 127 -4.75 6.30 9.89
C GLN A 127 -5.04 5.49 8.60
N PHE A 128 -4.90 4.17 8.66
CA PHE A 128 -5.27 3.29 7.54
C PHE A 128 -6.75 3.37 7.20
N ARG A 129 -7.63 3.37 8.21
CA ARG A 129 -9.07 3.60 8.00
C ARG A 129 -9.32 4.91 7.28
N ALA A 130 -8.70 6.01 7.71
CA ALA A 130 -8.87 7.32 7.08
C ALA A 130 -8.43 7.28 5.61
N SER A 131 -7.33 6.60 5.30
CA SER A 131 -6.86 6.42 3.92
C SER A 131 -7.80 5.58 3.07
N ILE A 132 -8.33 4.46 3.58
CA ILE A 132 -9.31 3.64 2.86
C ILE A 132 -10.60 4.41 2.58
N VAL A 133 -11.11 5.17 3.55
CA VAL A 133 -12.31 6.01 3.35
C VAL A 133 -12.07 7.04 2.25
N LYS A 134 -10.91 7.69 2.23
CA LYS A 134 -10.54 8.62 1.15
C LYS A 134 -10.48 7.93 -0.22
N LEU A 135 -9.94 6.71 -0.30
CA LEU A 135 -9.91 5.92 -1.54
C LEU A 135 -11.33 5.57 -2.01
N SER A 136 -12.23 5.17 -1.11
CA SER A 136 -13.63 4.86 -1.45
C SER A 136 -14.39 6.07 -1.98
N MET A 137 -13.99 7.29 -1.62
CA MET A 137 -14.57 8.53 -2.14
C MET A 137 -13.97 8.97 -3.48
N ALA A 138 -12.91 8.32 -3.97
CA ALA A 138 -12.23 8.73 -5.20
C ALA A 138 -13.16 8.67 -6.43
N GLU A 139 -14.07 7.69 -6.52
CA GLU A 139 -15.04 7.58 -7.62
C GLU A 139 -15.99 8.77 -7.72
N THR A 140 -16.32 9.42 -6.61
CA THR A 140 -17.19 10.61 -6.65
C THR A 140 -16.47 11.85 -7.21
N ARG A 141 -15.15 11.88 -7.08
CA ARG A 141 -14.30 12.99 -7.56
C ARG A 141 -13.79 12.75 -8.97
N LEU A 142 -13.62 11.49 -9.36
CA LEU A 142 -13.04 11.06 -10.63
C LEU A 142 -14.16 10.46 -11.49
N GLY A 143 -14.38 11.02 -12.68
CA GLY A 143 -15.41 10.54 -13.62
C GLY A 143 -15.26 9.06 -14.00
N PRO A 144 -16.21 8.48 -14.76
CA PRO A 144 -16.14 7.08 -15.14
C PRO A 144 -14.89 6.78 -15.98
N LEU A 145 -14.29 5.62 -15.75
CA LEU A 145 -13.19 5.13 -16.57
C LEU A 145 -13.70 4.59 -17.92
N PRO A 146 -12.87 4.63 -18.97
CA PRO A 146 -13.18 3.94 -20.21
C PRO A 146 -13.24 2.42 -20.00
N PRO A 147 -13.94 1.69 -20.89
CA PRO A 147 -14.04 0.24 -20.78
C PRO A 147 -12.68 -0.43 -21.00
N ASN A 148 -12.49 -1.60 -20.37
CA ASN A 148 -11.28 -2.43 -20.48
C ASN A 148 -10.00 -1.76 -19.94
N CYS A 149 -10.13 -0.98 -18.87
CA CYS A 149 -8.97 -0.55 -18.08
C CYS A 149 -8.38 -1.70 -17.28
N THR A 150 -7.06 -1.67 -17.11
CA THR A 150 -6.29 -2.54 -16.21
C THR A 150 -5.54 -1.67 -15.20
N PHE A 151 -4.84 -2.29 -14.25
CA PHE A 151 -3.92 -1.56 -13.38
C PHE A 151 -2.54 -2.20 -13.40
N GLY A 152 -1.52 -1.36 -13.22
CA GLY A 152 -0.15 -1.77 -12.96
C GLY A 152 0.35 -1.13 -11.65
N VAL A 153 1.40 -1.70 -11.09
CA VAL A 153 2.07 -1.14 -9.92
C VAL A 153 3.55 -0.98 -10.21
N SER A 154 4.09 0.19 -9.91
CA SER A 154 5.52 0.47 -9.99
C SER A 154 6.01 1.03 -8.66
N ILE A 155 7.28 0.77 -8.35
CA ILE A 155 7.94 1.23 -7.12
C ILE A 155 9.06 2.17 -7.54
N ASP A 156 9.06 3.38 -7.00
CA ASP A 156 10.17 4.31 -7.13
C ASP A 156 11.11 4.10 -5.95
N LEU A 157 12.38 3.83 -6.24
CA LEU A 157 13.41 3.73 -5.21
C LEU A 157 13.85 5.13 -4.76
N ARG A 158 14.32 5.23 -3.53
CA ARG A 158 15.03 6.40 -3.02
C ARG A 158 16.28 6.55 -3.87
N ASN A 159 16.50 7.75 -4.41
CA ASN A 159 17.77 8.03 -5.09
C ASN A 159 18.89 7.89 -4.06
N GLU A 160 19.74 6.89 -4.22
CA GLU A 160 21.12 7.02 -3.78
C GLU A 160 21.71 8.14 -4.64
N SER A 161 21.85 9.34 -4.07
CA SER A 161 22.86 10.25 -4.58
C SER A 161 24.19 9.50 -4.45
N MET A 162 24.62 8.87 -5.54
CA MET A 162 26.02 8.51 -5.74
C MET A 162 26.81 9.76 -5.35
N PRO A 163 27.75 9.69 -4.41
CA PRO A 163 28.51 10.86 -4.01
C PRO A 163 29.14 11.43 -5.27
N GLN A 164 28.78 12.67 -5.61
CA GLN A 164 29.50 13.42 -6.62
C GLN A 164 30.91 13.59 -6.06
N THR A 165 31.83 12.71 -6.45
CA THR A 165 33.27 12.92 -6.28
C THR A 165 33.61 14.20 -7.02
N THR A 166 33.61 15.28 -6.25
CA THR A 166 34.14 16.57 -6.66
C THR A 166 35.62 16.55 -6.33
N LYS A 167 36.42 16.64 -7.40
CA LYS A 167 37.88 16.78 -7.50
C LYS A 167 38.75 15.55 -7.30
#